data_AF-A0A7J7HLF6-F1
#
_entry.id   AF-A0A7J7HLF6-F1
#
_cell.length_a   1.000
_cell.length_b   1.000
_cell.length_c   1.000
_cell.angle_alpha   90.00
_cell.angle_beta   90.00
_cell.angle_gamma   90.00
#
_symmetry.space_group_name_H-M   'P 1'
#
loop_
_entity.id
_entity.type
_entity.pdbx_description
1 polymer ?
#
loop_
_entity_poly.entity_id
_entity_poly.type
_entity_poly.pdbx_seq_one_letter_code
_entity_poly.pdbx_strand_id
1 'polypeptide(L)'
;MIFCPVWAGKELHFLINRNMEKLADSLDGCVAEYFNDDGNANEQDSTKKDSGKILRGYECALNSKASEETMANFARWEPAHGPFNFRHPWKQYLKIGAAMRNCAFCIESFNTCINSEIQAPEFLKNNFSDVCIRLSSHCSKVLKELSVTMKTMTKSSATDLLVSEMNFAVQELQNDLKALPNWLLLDSLPANNEKEEPNTEQLIVPLTEILPLATAISLLIEITARIEGIVDVVDKLADLAEFKPEDDKKSEQKKIDDQTMKSLKRSEFVMNKSILQLFSHQTEKTSLFGH
;
A
#
# COMPACT_ATOMS: atom_id res chain seq x y z
N MET A 1 35.89 14.55 -22.63
CA MET A 1 35.28 13.22 -22.45
C MET A 1 34.84 13.12 -20.99
N ILE A 2 33.55 13.05 -20.72
CA ILE A 2 33.02 12.91 -19.36
C ILE A 2 32.81 11.41 -19.14
N PHE A 3 33.59 10.80 -18.26
CA PHE A 3 33.36 9.42 -17.83
C PHE A 3 32.28 9.45 -16.75
N CYS A 4 31.11 8.89 -17.04
CA CYS A 4 30.04 8.68 -16.06
C CYS A 4 30.13 7.24 -15.55
N PRO A 5 30.77 6.99 -14.39
CA PRO A 5 30.84 5.66 -13.81
C PRO A 5 29.44 5.10 -13.50
N VAL A 6 29.27 3.79 -13.69
CA VAL A 6 28.12 3.04 -13.20
C VAL A 6 28.44 2.60 -11.77
N TRP A 7 27.69 3.11 -10.80
CA TRP A 7 27.90 2.87 -9.38
C TRP A 7 27.03 1.72 -8.88
N ALA A 8 27.65 0.71 -8.26
CA ALA A 8 26.95 -0.42 -7.65
C ALA A 8 26.04 0.02 -6.51
N GLY A 9 26.44 1.04 -5.73
CA GLY A 9 25.60 1.59 -4.66
C GLY A 9 24.28 2.17 -5.18
N LYS A 10 24.35 2.87 -6.32
CA LYS A 10 23.17 3.42 -6.99
C LYS A 10 22.25 2.31 -7.53
N GLU A 11 22.81 1.25 -8.12
CA GLU A 11 22.03 0.11 -8.60
C GLU A 11 21.39 -0.69 -7.46
N LEU A 12 22.11 -0.90 -6.34
CA LEU A 12 21.54 -1.52 -5.14
C LEU A 12 20.36 -0.70 -4.60
N HIS A 13 20.53 0.61 -4.56
CA HIS A 13 19.48 1.51 -4.10
C HIS A 13 18.22 1.41 -4.97
N PHE A 14 18.36 1.43 -6.30
CA PHE A 14 17.22 1.24 -7.20
C PHE A 14 16.60 -0.16 -7.10
N LEU A 15 17.43 -1.20 -6.95
CA LEU A 15 16.94 -2.57 -6.80
C LEU A 15 16.02 -2.69 -5.58
N ILE A 16 16.45 -2.18 -4.42
CA ILE A 16 15.66 -2.26 -3.19
C ILE A 16 14.34 -1.50 -3.34
N ASN A 17 14.35 -0.26 -3.84
CA ASN A 17 13.12 0.53 -4.04
C ASN A 17 12.14 -0.19 -4.97
N ARG A 18 12.62 -0.64 -6.13
CA ARG A 18 11.80 -1.36 -7.11
C ARG A 18 11.22 -2.64 -6.54
N ASN A 19 12.01 -3.38 -5.77
CA ASN A 19 11.54 -4.62 -5.16
C ASN A 19 10.46 -4.34 -4.10
N MET A 20 10.53 -3.22 -3.40
CA MET A 20 9.55 -2.82 -2.39
C MET A 20 8.22 -2.42 -3.03
N GLU A 21 8.26 -1.67 -4.13
CA GLU A 21 7.06 -1.34 -4.94
C GLU A 21 6.39 -2.61 -5.49
N LYS A 22 7.18 -3.53 -6.07
CA LYS A 22 6.66 -4.80 -6.58
C LYS A 22 6.06 -5.69 -5.49
N LEU A 23 6.62 -5.65 -4.29
CA LEU A 23 6.07 -6.37 -3.14
C LEU A 23 4.69 -5.82 -2.76
N ALA A 24 4.54 -4.48 -2.78
CA ALA A 24 3.29 -3.79 -2.49
C ALA A 24 2.20 -4.14 -3.52
N ASP A 25 2.53 -4.02 -4.81
CA ASP A 25 1.58 -4.31 -5.90
C ASP A 25 1.17 -5.78 -5.93
N SER A 26 2.10 -6.67 -5.62
CA SER A 26 1.88 -8.11 -5.56
C SER A 26 0.95 -8.50 -4.41
N LEU A 27 1.13 -7.93 -3.22
CA LEU A 27 0.23 -8.13 -2.08
C LEU A 27 -1.20 -7.67 -2.40
N ASP A 28 -1.35 -6.43 -2.88
CA ASP A 28 -2.67 -5.90 -3.26
C ASP A 28 -3.34 -6.77 -4.31
N GLY A 29 -2.58 -7.17 -5.34
CA GLY A 29 -3.07 -8.04 -6.40
C GLY A 29 -3.56 -9.38 -5.87
N CYS A 30 -2.78 -10.07 -5.05
CA CYS A 30 -3.14 -11.40 -4.53
C CYS A 30 -4.39 -11.34 -3.66
N VAL A 31 -4.51 -10.34 -2.78
CA VAL A 31 -5.69 -10.19 -1.92
C VAL A 31 -6.92 -9.83 -2.74
N ALA A 32 -6.79 -8.92 -3.71
CA ALA A 32 -7.88 -8.57 -4.61
C ALA A 32 -8.35 -9.76 -5.45
N GLU A 33 -7.43 -10.56 -6.01
CA GLU A 33 -7.78 -11.76 -6.78
C GLU A 33 -8.53 -12.80 -5.91
N TYR A 34 -8.11 -12.98 -4.66
CA TYR A 34 -8.77 -13.92 -3.77
C TYR A 34 -10.19 -13.48 -3.38
N PHE A 35 -10.40 -12.20 -3.06
CA PHE A 35 -11.66 -11.71 -2.50
C PHE A 35 -12.63 -11.08 -3.51
N ASN A 36 -12.23 -10.87 -4.77
CA ASN A 36 -13.13 -10.38 -5.81
C ASN A 36 -13.85 -11.53 -6.52
N ASP A 37 -15.15 -11.36 -6.74
CA ASP A 37 -16.03 -12.32 -7.41
C ASP A 37 -15.82 -12.24 -8.93
N ASP A 38 -15.21 -13.26 -9.53
CA ASP A 38 -14.81 -13.31 -10.95
C ASP A 38 -16.01 -13.60 -11.89
N GLY A 39 -17.17 -13.03 -11.60
CA GLY A 39 -18.42 -13.23 -12.34
C GLY A 39 -18.47 -12.63 -13.75
N ASN A 40 -17.39 -12.04 -14.27
CA ASN A 40 -17.37 -11.47 -15.63
C ASN A 40 -15.95 -11.30 -16.21
N ALA A 41 -15.22 -12.40 -16.38
CA ALA A 41 -13.99 -12.39 -17.17
C ALA A 41 -14.30 -12.48 -18.67
N ASN A 42 -14.55 -11.33 -19.32
CA ASN A 42 -14.38 -11.23 -20.77
C ASN A 42 -12.90 -11.41 -21.09
N GLU A 43 -12.58 -12.52 -21.76
CA GLU A 43 -11.25 -12.99 -22.08
C GLU A 43 -10.53 -12.04 -23.06
N GLN A 44 -9.54 -11.29 -22.57
CA GLN A 44 -8.46 -10.74 -23.39
C GLN A 44 -7.10 -11.17 -22.82
N ASP A 45 -6.36 -11.89 -23.66
CA ASP A 45 -5.16 -12.69 -23.35
C ASP A 45 -3.91 -11.85 -22.95
N SER A 46 -3.90 -10.54 -23.23
CA SER A 46 -2.81 -9.64 -22.84
C SER A 46 -2.88 -9.16 -21.40
N THR A 47 -4.10 -8.90 -20.88
CA THR A 47 -4.33 -8.31 -19.56
C THR A 47 -4.11 -9.32 -18.44
N LYS A 48 -4.51 -10.58 -18.65
CA LYS A 48 -4.34 -11.68 -17.67
C LYS A 48 -2.88 -12.11 -17.50
N LYS A 49 -2.08 -11.98 -18.56
CA LYS A 49 -0.64 -12.24 -18.52
C LYS A 49 0.14 -11.18 -17.74
N ASP A 50 -0.33 -9.94 -17.77
CA ASP A 50 0.29 -8.84 -17.03
C ASP A 50 -0.14 -8.88 -15.55
N SER A 51 -1.41 -9.18 -15.27
CA SER A 51 -1.88 -9.40 -13.89
C SER A 51 -1.12 -10.56 -13.22
N GLY A 52 -0.96 -11.70 -13.90
CA GLY A 52 -0.17 -12.83 -13.39
C GLY A 52 1.29 -12.49 -13.05
N LYS A 53 1.90 -11.54 -13.77
CA LYS A 53 3.25 -11.06 -13.46
C LYS A 53 3.27 -10.11 -12.27
N ILE A 54 2.25 -9.26 -12.12
CA ILE A 54 2.11 -8.36 -10.98
C ILE A 54 1.88 -9.17 -9.70
N LEU A 55 1.02 -10.20 -9.77
CA LEU A 55 0.73 -11.12 -8.66
C LEU A 55 1.98 -11.84 -8.14
N ARG A 56 2.91 -12.18 -9.04
CA ARG A 56 4.22 -12.77 -8.69
C ARG A 56 5.33 -11.72 -8.54
N GLY A 57 4.98 -10.46 -8.36
CA GLY A 57 5.93 -9.37 -8.17
C GLY A 57 6.89 -9.61 -7.00
N TYR A 58 6.43 -10.29 -5.94
CA TYR A 58 7.25 -10.69 -4.78
C TYR A 58 8.52 -11.48 -5.13
N GLU A 59 8.55 -12.19 -6.26
CA GLU A 59 9.70 -13.01 -6.69
C GLU A 59 10.96 -12.19 -6.96
N CYS A 60 10.80 -10.89 -7.27
CA CYS A 60 11.96 -10.02 -7.43
C CYS A 60 12.74 -9.85 -6.12
N ALA A 61 12.07 -9.87 -4.97
CA ALA A 61 12.70 -9.83 -3.66
C ALA A 61 13.35 -11.19 -3.35
N LEU A 62 12.62 -12.30 -3.55
CA LEU A 62 13.13 -13.66 -3.30
C LEU A 62 14.44 -13.94 -4.04
N ASN A 63 14.51 -13.54 -5.31
CA ASN A 63 15.65 -13.84 -6.19
C ASN A 63 16.78 -12.80 -6.17
N SER A 64 16.70 -11.77 -5.31
CA SER A 64 17.65 -10.64 -5.34
C SER A 64 18.89 -10.78 -4.45
N LYS A 65 18.91 -11.75 -3.52
CA LYS A 65 19.94 -11.83 -2.45
C LYS A 65 21.39 -11.76 -2.97
N ALA A 66 21.74 -12.59 -3.96
CA ALA A 66 23.13 -12.63 -4.46
C ALA A 66 23.54 -11.31 -5.13
N SER A 67 22.62 -10.69 -5.87
CA SER A 67 22.83 -9.39 -6.51
C SER A 67 22.98 -8.28 -5.47
N GLU A 68 22.15 -8.27 -4.43
CA GLU A 68 22.24 -7.32 -3.33
C GLU A 68 23.60 -7.40 -2.61
N GLU A 69 24.02 -8.61 -2.23
CA GLU A 69 25.29 -8.86 -1.55
C GLU A 69 26.48 -8.41 -2.41
N THR A 70 26.45 -8.73 -3.70
CA THR A 70 27.47 -8.33 -4.67
C THR A 70 27.56 -6.81 -4.78
N MET A 71 26.44 -6.13 -5.00
CA MET A 71 26.43 -4.68 -5.14
C MET A 71 26.82 -3.96 -3.84
N ALA A 72 26.36 -4.43 -2.68
CA ALA A 72 26.75 -3.85 -1.40
C ALA A 72 28.26 -3.99 -1.12
N ASN A 73 28.87 -5.10 -1.55
CA ASN A 73 30.31 -5.32 -1.42
C ASN A 73 31.11 -4.35 -2.29
N PHE A 74 30.66 -4.08 -3.53
CA PHE A 74 31.30 -3.07 -4.39
C PHE A 74 31.07 -1.65 -3.88
N ALA A 75 29.83 -1.33 -3.49
CA ALA A 75 29.43 -0.01 -3.03
C ALA A 75 30.21 0.47 -1.79
N ARG A 76 30.68 -0.47 -0.95
CA ARG A 76 31.53 -0.18 0.21
C ARG A 76 32.82 0.56 -0.15
N TRP A 77 33.34 0.38 -1.36
CA TRP A 77 34.61 0.96 -1.81
C TRP A 77 34.42 2.21 -2.67
N GLU A 78 33.18 2.62 -2.92
CA GLU A 78 32.88 3.77 -3.76
C GLU A 78 33.21 5.08 -3.01
N PRO A 79 33.77 6.09 -3.70
CA PRO A 79 33.83 7.44 -3.16
C PRO A 79 32.42 8.00 -2.96
N ALA A 80 32.30 9.10 -2.23
CA ALA A 80 31.02 9.82 -2.15
C ALA A 80 30.53 10.22 -3.55
N HIS A 81 29.26 9.99 -3.84
CA HIS A 81 28.67 10.28 -5.15
C HIS A 81 27.16 10.45 -5.05
N GLY A 82 26.60 11.39 -5.82
CA GLY A 82 25.16 11.66 -5.80
C GLY A 82 24.68 11.97 -4.37
N PRO A 83 23.61 11.31 -3.88
CA PRO A 83 23.11 11.47 -2.51
C PRO A 83 23.88 10.64 -1.47
N PHE A 84 24.83 9.80 -1.89
CA PHE A 84 25.52 8.86 -1.01
C PHE A 84 26.83 9.45 -0.48
N ASN A 85 26.89 9.62 0.84
CA ASN A 85 28.08 10.10 1.52
C ASN A 85 29.19 9.03 1.58
N PHE A 86 30.41 9.47 1.88
CA PHE A 86 31.50 8.53 2.14
C PHE A 86 31.15 7.61 3.32
N ARG A 87 31.37 6.30 3.16
CA ARG A 87 30.97 5.26 4.12
C ARG A 87 29.45 5.16 4.37
N HIS A 88 28.65 5.41 3.32
CA HIS A 88 27.21 5.15 3.33
C HIS A 88 26.88 3.75 3.91
N PRO A 89 25.80 3.59 4.71
CA PRO A 89 25.50 2.35 5.43
C PRO A 89 24.95 1.22 4.55
N TRP A 90 25.69 0.78 3.53
CA TRP A 90 25.28 -0.29 2.59
C TRP A 90 24.89 -1.61 3.25
N LYS A 91 25.44 -1.91 4.43
CA LYS A 91 25.02 -3.10 5.21
C LYS A 91 23.54 -3.07 5.61
N GLN A 92 22.97 -1.88 5.78
CA GLN A 92 21.57 -1.74 6.15
C GLN A 92 20.64 -2.06 4.98
N TYR A 93 21.07 -1.85 3.73
CA TYR A 93 20.34 -2.29 2.53
C TYR A 93 20.17 -3.81 2.48
N LEU A 94 21.20 -4.57 2.90
CA LEU A 94 21.10 -6.03 2.99
C LEU A 94 20.07 -6.48 4.03
N LYS A 95 19.91 -5.73 5.12
CA LYS A 95 18.88 -6.01 6.13
C LYS A 95 17.49 -5.69 5.63
N ILE A 96 17.34 -4.58 4.89
CA ILE A 96 16.08 -4.23 4.20
C ILE A 96 15.71 -5.35 3.22
N GLY A 97 16.64 -5.76 2.36
CA GLY A 97 16.42 -6.88 1.44
C GLY A 97 16.06 -8.19 2.15
N ALA A 98 16.68 -8.47 3.31
CA ALA A 98 16.32 -9.65 4.12
C ALA A 98 14.92 -9.56 4.71
N ALA A 99 14.53 -8.41 5.26
CA ALA A 99 13.17 -8.18 5.78
C ALA A 99 12.12 -8.29 4.66
N MET A 100 12.41 -7.70 3.49
CA MET A 100 11.56 -7.81 2.30
C MET A 100 11.41 -9.25 1.81
N ARG A 101 12.48 -10.05 1.82
CA ARG A 101 12.40 -11.48 1.49
C ARG A 101 11.52 -12.26 2.47
N ASN A 102 11.63 -11.98 3.77
CA ASN A 102 10.76 -12.61 4.77
C ASN A 102 9.28 -12.30 4.52
N CYS A 103 8.96 -11.04 4.20
CA CYS A 103 7.62 -10.64 3.79
C CYS A 103 7.19 -11.34 2.48
N ALA A 104 8.08 -11.40 1.49
CA ALA A 104 7.83 -12.05 0.21
C ALA A 104 7.52 -13.55 0.34
N PHE A 105 8.16 -14.28 1.28
CA PHE A 105 7.81 -15.68 1.56
C PHE A 105 6.38 -15.84 2.09
N CYS A 106 5.91 -14.90 2.92
CA CYS A 106 4.53 -14.91 3.41
C CYS A 106 3.54 -14.60 2.26
N ILE A 107 3.86 -13.66 1.37
CA ILE A 107 3.04 -13.37 0.18
C ILE A 107 3.03 -14.57 -0.78
N GLU A 108 4.17 -15.25 -0.99
CA GLU A 108 4.23 -16.47 -1.79
C GLU A 108 3.37 -17.59 -1.21
N SER A 109 3.42 -17.76 0.12
CA SER A 109 2.58 -18.72 0.84
C SER A 109 1.09 -18.37 0.70
N PHE A 110 0.75 -17.08 0.79
CA PHE A 110 -0.61 -16.58 0.60
C PHE A 110 -1.07 -16.85 -0.84
N ASN A 111 -0.26 -16.47 -1.83
CA ASN A 111 -0.52 -16.69 -3.24
C ASN A 111 -0.71 -18.19 -3.56
N THR A 112 0.07 -19.06 -2.92
CA THR A 112 -0.08 -20.51 -3.09
C THR A 112 -1.37 -21.03 -2.46
N CYS A 113 -1.74 -20.51 -1.28
CA CYS A 113 -2.98 -20.84 -0.58
C CYS A 113 -4.22 -20.47 -1.41
N ILE A 114 -4.25 -19.26 -1.96
CA ILE A 114 -5.40 -18.76 -2.73
C ILE A 114 -5.53 -19.43 -4.10
N ASN A 115 -4.46 -20.00 -4.65
CA ASN A 115 -4.46 -20.74 -5.90
C ASN A 115 -4.64 -22.26 -5.72
N SER A 116 -4.89 -22.72 -4.48
CA SER A 116 -5.08 -24.14 -4.19
C SER A 116 -6.43 -24.67 -4.71
N GLU A 117 -6.52 -25.99 -4.89
CA GLU A 117 -7.75 -26.63 -5.40
C GLU A 117 -8.93 -26.53 -4.41
N ILE A 118 -8.64 -26.35 -3.12
CA ILE A 118 -9.64 -26.25 -2.05
C ILE A 118 -9.87 -24.77 -1.74
N GLN A 119 -11.00 -24.25 -2.20
CA GLN A 119 -11.39 -22.86 -2.00
C GLN A 119 -12.38 -22.72 -0.85
N ALA A 120 -12.29 -21.58 -0.16
CA ALA A 120 -13.24 -21.24 0.87
C ALA A 120 -14.62 -20.88 0.28
N PRO A 121 -15.73 -21.24 0.93
CA PRO A 121 -17.07 -20.86 0.52
C PRO A 121 -17.21 -19.34 0.36
N GLU A 122 -17.88 -18.90 -0.71
CA GLU A 122 -17.97 -17.48 -1.06
C GLU A 122 -18.64 -16.64 0.03
N PHE A 123 -19.64 -17.19 0.72
CA PHE A 123 -20.29 -16.47 1.83
C PHE A 123 -19.32 -16.19 2.99
N LEU A 124 -18.33 -17.05 3.24
CA LEU A 124 -17.31 -16.80 4.25
C LEU A 124 -16.30 -15.76 3.77
N LYS A 125 -15.89 -15.83 2.51
CA LYS A 125 -15.01 -14.81 1.90
C LYS A 125 -15.65 -13.42 1.95
N ASN A 126 -16.94 -13.32 1.65
CA ASN A 126 -17.69 -12.07 1.68
C ASN A 126 -17.69 -11.39 3.06
N ASN A 127 -17.69 -12.16 4.14
CA ASN A 127 -17.63 -11.61 5.50
C ASN A 127 -16.31 -10.91 5.82
N PHE A 128 -15.21 -11.30 5.16
CA PHE A 128 -13.87 -10.78 5.43
C PHE A 128 -13.31 -9.94 4.28
N SER A 129 -13.98 -9.90 3.13
CA SER A 129 -13.51 -9.25 1.91
C SER A 129 -13.14 -7.78 2.14
N ASP A 130 -14.06 -6.98 2.69
CA ASP A 130 -13.86 -5.54 2.91
C ASP A 130 -12.66 -5.25 3.82
N VAL A 131 -12.56 -5.93 4.97
CA VAL A 131 -11.47 -5.72 5.93
C VAL A 131 -10.13 -6.23 5.39
N CYS A 132 -10.11 -7.35 4.68
CA CYS A 132 -8.87 -7.90 4.10
C CYS A 132 -8.33 -7.04 2.95
N ILE A 133 -9.20 -6.58 2.04
CA ILE A 133 -8.84 -5.68 0.93
C ILE A 133 -8.36 -4.34 1.49
N ARG A 134 -9.02 -3.80 2.51
CA ARG A 134 -8.57 -2.56 3.18
C ARG A 134 -7.21 -2.75 3.84
N LEU A 135 -7.00 -3.85 4.56
CA LEU A 135 -5.73 -4.17 5.20
C LEU A 135 -4.59 -4.32 4.18
N SER A 136 -4.81 -5.01 3.06
CA SER A 136 -3.79 -5.12 2.01
C SER A 136 -3.44 -3.76 1.43
N SER A 137 -4.45 -2.91 1.20
CA SER A 137 -4.25 -1.55 0.70
C SER A 137 -3.41 -0.71 1.67
N HIS A 138 -3.64 -0.81 2.98
CA HIS A 138 -2.81 -0.13 3.98
C HIS A 138 -1.37 -0.66 3.96
N CYS A 139 -1.17 -1.98 3.90
CA CYS A 139 0.14 -2.61 3.78
C CYS A 139 0.91 -2.10 2.53
N SER A 140 0.23 -2.05 1.38
CA SER A 140 0.78 -1.56 0.12
C SER A 140 1.14 -0.08 0.17
N LYS A 141 0.29 0.75 0.79
CA LYS A 141 0.60 2.18 1.03
C LYS A 141 1.84 2.35 1.89
N VAL A 142 1.99 1.60 2.99
CA VAL A 142 3.19 1.64 3.83
C VAL A 142 4.44 1.30 3.01
N LEU A 143 4.43 0.18 2.28
CA LEU A 143 5.56 -0.23 1.44
C LEU A 143 5.91 0.81 0.36
N LYS A 144 4.90 1.42 -0.28
CA LYS A 144 5.10 2.47 -1.28
C LYS A 144 5.67 3.74 -0.65
N GLU A 145 5.19 4.12 0.53
CA GLU A 145 5.72 5.28 1.27
C GLU A 145 7.18 5.06 1.71
N LEU A 146 7.52 3.85 2.15
CA LEU A 146 8.91 3.48 2.43
C LEU A 146 9.79 3.52 1.18
N SER A 147 9.27 3.08 0.02
CA SER A 147 9.98 3.20 -1.27
C SER A 147 10.25 4.67 -1.60
N VAL A 148 9.26 5.55 -1.41
CA VAL A 148 9.42 7.00 -1.60
C VAL A 148 10.49 7.54 -0.65
N THR A 149 10.37 7.27 0.66
CA THR A 149 11.33 7.65 1.71
C THR A 149 12.76 7.27 1.33
N MET A 150 12.97 6.03 0.89
CA MET A 150 14.27 5.57 0.43
C MET A 150 14.72 6.31 -0.83
N LYS A 151 13.87 6.38 -1.85
CA LYS A 151 14.18 7.00 -3.16
C LYS A 151 14.54 8.47 -3.05
N THR A 152 13.88 9.22 -2.16
CA THR A 152 14.14 10.65 -1.93
C THR A 152 15.23 10.89 -0.89
N MET A 153 15.59 9.86 -0.10
CA MET A 153 16.51 9.98 1.04
C MET A 153 16.02 11.00 2.08
N THR A 154 14.69 11.05 2.28
CA THR A 154 14.04 11.96 3.22
C THR A 154 13.10 11.19 4.13
N LYS A 155 13.01 11.57 5.40
CA LYS A 155 12.04 11.01 6.34
C LYS A 155 10.64 11.50 5.98
N SER A 156 9.74 10.57 5.69
CA SER A 156 8.33 10.89 5.46
C SER A 156 7.63 11.20 6.78
N SER A 157 6.76 12.19 6.75
CA SER A 157 5.84 12.49 7.87
C SER A 157 4.59 11.60 7.88
N ALA A 158 4.35 10.84 6.81
CA ALA A 158 3.15 10.02 6.64
C ALA A 158 3.31 8.57 7.12
N THR A 159 4.55 8.06 7.24
CA THR A 159 4.81 6.65 7.59
C THR A 159 4.11 6.22 8.88
N ASP A 160 4.26 6.97 9.97
CA ASP A 160 3.65 6.63 11.27
C ASP A 160 2.12 6.56 11.21
N LEU A 161 1.51 7.47 10.45
CA LEU A 161 0.06 7.49 10.25
C LEU A 161 -0.39 6.24 9.48
N LEU A 162 0.30 5.90 8.37
CA LEU A 162 -0.03 4.74 7.56
C LEU A 162 0.16 3.42 8.34
N VAL A 163 1.20 3.33 9.16
CA VAL A 163 1.42 2.18 10.06
C VAL A 163 0.29 2.07 11.09
N SER A 164 -0.16 3.20 11.64
CA SER A 164 -1.31 3.21 12.55
C SER A 164 -2.61 2.75 11.86
N GLU A 165 -2.87 3.18 10.62
CA GLU A 165 -4.04 2.75 9.84
C GLU A 165 -3.98 1.26 9.51
N MET A 166 -2.80 0.75 9.17
CA MET A 166 -2.54 -0.67 8.94
C MET A 166 -2.83 -1.49 10.20
N ASN A 167 -2.30 -1.09 11.35
CA ASN A 167 -2.50 -1.79 12.62
C ASN A 167 -3.94 -1.72 13.12
N PHE A 168 -4.64 -0.62 12.86
CA PHE A 168 -6.06 -0.53 13.16
C PHE A 168 -6.86 -1.55 12.34
N ALA A 169 -6.59 -1.69 11.05
CA ALA A 169 -7.25 -2.69 10.20
C ALA A 169 -6.96 -4.14 10.64
N VAL A 170 -5.77 -4.43 11.17
CA VAL A 170 -5.47 -5.73 11.80
C VAL A 170 -6.35 -5.97 13.02
N GLN A 171 -6.54 -4.96 13.87
CA GLN A 171 -7.40 -5.08 15.05
C GLN A 171 -8.87 -5.33 14.66
N GLU A 172 -9.37 -4.63 13.62
CA GLU A 172 -10.71 -4.90 13.06
C GLU A 172 -10.82 -6.36 12.60
N LEU A 173 -9.89 -6.83 11.77
CA LEU A 173 -9.87 -8.21 11.26
C LEU A 173 -9.84 -9.25 12.39
N GLN A 174 -9.05 -9.02 13.43
CA GLN A 174 -9.00 -9.89 14.61
C GLN A 174 -10.30 -9.88 15.41
N ASN A 175 -11.01 -8.75 15.47
CA ASN A 175 -12.29 -8.66 16.14
C ASN A 175 -13.38 -9.36 15.33
N ASP A 176 -13.37 -9.24 14.00
CA ASP A 176 -14.29 -9.95 13.12
C ASP A 176 -14.11 -11.48 13.24
N LEU A 177 -12.86 -11.95 13.29
CA LEU A 177 -12.55 -13.36 13.56
C LEU A 177 -13.11 -13.84 14.92
N LYS A 178 -13.01 -13.02 15.97
CA LYS A 178 -13.55 -13.35 17.30
C LYS A 178 -15.08 -13.29 17.35
N ALA A 179 -15.69 -12.49 16.49
CA ALA A 179 -17.14 -12.34 16.39
C ALA A 179 -17.80 -13.47 15.59
N LEU A 180 -17.02 -14.31 14.90
CA LEU A 180 -17.55 -15.47 14.21
C LEU A 180 -18.31 -16.40 15.17
N PRO A 181 -19.50 -16.88 14.79
CA PRO A 181 -20.26 -17.81 15.63
C PRO A 181 -19.45 -19.07 15.95
N ASN A 182 -19.41 -19.44 17.23
CA ASN A 182 -18.69 -20.65 17.71
C ASN A 182 -19.12 -21.95 17.01
N TRP A 183 -20.32 -22.02 16.42
CA TRP A 183 -20.79 -23.22 15.71
C TRP A 183 -20.08 -23.42 14.36
N LEU A 184 -19.51 -22.36 13.76
CA LEU A 184 -18.68 -22.45 12.56
C LEU A 184 -17.34 -23.17 12.84
N LEU A 185 -16.94 -23.30 14.11
CA LEU A 185 -15.64 -23.82 14.55
C LEU A 185 -15.71 -25.22 15.18
N LEU A 186 -16.87 -25.88 15.19
CA LEU A 186 -17.06 -27.14 15.90
C LEU A 186 -16.83 -28.37 15.01
N ASP A 187 -15.67 -29.01 15.19
CA ASP A 187 -15.36 -30.32 14.66
C ASP A 187 -15.81 -31.39 15.69
N SER A 188 -16.74 -32.26 15.27
CA SER A 188 -17.09 -33.56 15.88
C SER A 188 -17.66 -33.61 17.32
N LEU A 189 -18.98 -33.85 17.43
CA LEU A 189 -19.53 -34.71 18.49
C LEU A 189 -20.21 -35.91 17.80
N PRO A 190 -19.96 -37.15 18.24
CA PRO A 190 -20.59 -38.31 17.63
C PRO A 190 -22.08 -38.27 17.92
N ALA A 191 -22.87 -38.51 16.87
CA ALA A 191 -24.30 -38.71 16.94
C ALA A 191 -24.63 -39.72 18.05
N ASN A 192 -25.38 -39.27 19.05
CA ASN A 192 -26.25 -40.13 19.84
C ASN A 192 -27.41 -39.28 20.38
N ASN A 193 -28.57 -39.44 19.71
CA ASN A 193 -29.94 -39.58 20.25
C ASN A 193 -30.36 -38.56 21.35
N GLU A 194 -31.39 -37.72 21.21
CA GLU A 194 -32.74 -37.98 20.72
C GLU A 194 -33.51 -36.65 20.56
N LYS A 195 -34.34 -36.57 19.50
CA LYS A 195 -35.60 -35.80 19.35
C LYS A 195 -35.66 -34.36 19.90
N GLU A 196 -35.55 -33.37 19.01
CA GLU A 196 -36.30 -32.10 19.08
C GLU A 196 -36.42 -31.45 17.68
N GLU A 197 -37.47 -30.66 17.46
CA GLU A 197 -38.08 -30.24 16.18
C GLU A 197 -37.19 -29.45 15.18
N PRO A 198 -37.53 -29.46 13.88
CA PRO A 198 -36.77 -28.78 12.83
C PRO A 198 -37.25 -27.34 12.69
N ASN A 199 -36.36 -26.34 12.82
CA ASN A 199 -36.47 -25.02 12.16
C ASN A 199 -35.23 -24.16 12.49
N THR A 200 -34.06 -24.58 12.01
CA THR A 200 -32.93 -23.70 11.63
C THR A 200 -32.02 -24.60 10.81
N GLU A 201 -31.86 -24.35 9.52
CA GLU A 201 -30.85 -25.04 8.70
C GLU A 201 -29.47 -24.72 9.30
N GLN A 202 -28.94 -25.61 10.13
CA GLN A 202 -27.56 -25.52 10.62
C GLN A 202 -26.63 -25.87 9.46
N LEU A 203 -26.10 -24.83 8.81
CA LEU A 203 -25.15 -24.96 7.70
C LEU A 203 -23.78 -25.39 8.23
N ILE A 204 -23.59 -26.64 8.65
CA ILE A 204 -22.28 -27.13 9.10
C ILE A 204 -21.29 -27.05 7.93
N VAL A 205 -20.30 -26.16 8.03
CA VAL A 205 -19.22 -26.03 7.05
C VAL A 205 -18.09 -26.98 7.47
N PRO A 206 -17.63 -27.89 6.59
CA PRO A 206 -16.48 -28.73 6.88
C PRO A 206 -15.23 -27.89 7.22
N LEU A 207 -14.44 -28.34 8.20
CA LEU A 207 -13.19 -27.65 8.56
C LEU A 207 -12.25 -27.48 7.35
N THR A 208 -12.27 -28.43 6.41
CA THR A 208 -11.53 -28.39 5.16
C THR A 208 -11.87 -27.20 4.28
N GLU A 209 -13.09 -26.65 4.39
CA GLU A 209 -13.55 -25.48 3.65
C GLU A 209 -13.24 -24.16 4.37
N ILE A 210 -13.05 -24.18 5.69
CA ILE A 210 -12.71 -23.00 6.50
C ILE A 210 -11.19 -22.78 6.55
N LEU A 211 -10.43 -23.87 6.58
CA LEU A 211 -8.98 -23.84 6.74
C LEU A 211 -8.25 -22.95 5.71
N PRO A 212 -8.60 -22.95 4.41
CA PRO A 212 -7.96 -22.06 3.43
C PRO A 212 -8.16 -20.58 3.77
N LEU A 213 -9.38 -20.17 4.16
CA LEU A 213 -9.67 -18.78 4.54
C LEU A 213 -8.94 -18.40 5.83
N ALA A 214 -8.96 -19.25 6.84
CA ALA A 214 -8.25 -19.02 8.10
C ALA A 214 -6.73 -18.91 7.87
N THR A 215 -6.18 -19.73 6.98
CA THR A 215 -4.77 -19.69 6.59
C THR A 215 -4.44 -18.40 5.83
N ALA A 216 -5.27 -18.02 4.86
CA ALA A 216 -5.12 -16.78 4.11
C ALA A 216 -5.13 -15.55 5.03
N ILE A 217 -6.12 -15.46 5.94
CA ILE A 217 -6.21 -14.37 6.93
C ILE A 217 -5.00 -14.36 7.87
N SER A 218 -4.57 -15.53 8.36
CA SER A 218 -3.39 -15.63 9.23
C SER A 218 -2.11 -15.18 8.52
N LEU A 219 -1.96 -15.54 7.25
CA LEU A 219 -0.84 -15.10 6.42
C LEU A 219 -0.90 -13.59 6.16
N LEU A 220 -2.08 -13.01 5.97
CA LEU A 220 -2.23 -11.56 5.81
C LEU A 220 -1.81 -10.78 7.07
N ILE A 221 -2.21 -11.26 8.25
CA ILE A 221 -1.76 -10.69 9.54
C ILE A 221 -0.25 -10.82 9.69
N GLU A 222 0.31 -11.98 9.34
CA GLU A 222 1.76 -12.22 9.38
C GLU A 222 2.51 -11.28 8.42
N ILE A 223 1.99 -11.06 7.21
CA ILE A 223 2.54 -10.10 6.23
C ILE A 223 2.61 -8.70 6.84
N THR A 224 1.55 -8.26 7.53
CA THR A 224 1.54 -6.96 8.23
C THR A 224 2.68 -6.86 9.25
N ALA A 225 2.87 -7.88 10.09
CA ALA A 225 3.97 -7.91 11.05
C ALA A 225 5.36 -7.90 10.36
N ARG A 226 5.50 -8.54 9.18
CA ARG A 226 6.73 -8.46 8.39
C ARG A 226 6.97 -7.06 7.82
N ILE A 227 5.93 -6.33 7.45
CA ILE A 227 6.04 -4.96 6.95
C ILE A 227 6.48 -4.00 8.06
N GLU A 228 6.00 -4.15 9.30
CA GLU A 228 6.54 -3.39 10.44
C GLU A 228 8.04 -3.62 10.59
N GLY A 229 8.50 -4.87 10.45
CA GLY A 229 9.92 -5.18 10.44
C GLY A 229 10.71 -4.53 9.29
N ILE A 230 10.07 -4.23 8.16
CA ILE A 230 10.66 -3.44 7.06
C ILE A 230 10.74 -1.95 7.44
N VAL A 231 9.69 -1.40 8.07
CA VAL A 231 9.67 -0.02 8.59
C VAL A 231 10.87 0.19 9.52
N ASP A 232 11.05 -0.68 10.52
CA ASP A 232 12.14 -0.58 11.51
C ASP A 232 13.54 -0.52 10.86
N VAL A 233 13.78 -1.34 9.84
CA VAL A 233 15.10 -1.39 9.16
C VAL A 233 15.30 -0.23 8.21
N VAL A 234 14.23 0.35 7.63
CA VAL A 234 14.30 1.56 6.81
C VAL A 234 14.51 2.79 7.70
N ASP A 235 13.83 2.90 8.84
CA ASP A 235 14.04 3.99 9.79
C ASP A 235 15.46 3.99 10.32
N LYS A 236 15.99 2.80 10.64
CA LYS A 236 17.39 2.67 11.02
C LYS A 236 18.37 3.06 9.90
N LEU A 237 18.03 2.83 8.63
CA LEU A 237 18.81 3.35 7.51
C LEU A 237 18.75 4.88 7.47
N ALA A 238 17.55 5.44 7.60
CA ALA A 238 17.31 6.87 7.56
C ALA A 238 18.10 7.60 8.65
N ASP A 239 18.17 7.04 9.86
CA ASP A 239 19.01 7.57 10.94
C ASP A 239 20.50 7.49 10.63
N LEU A 240 20.99 6.33 10.18
CA LEU A 240 22.41 6.12 9.90
C LEU A 240 22.93 6.93 8.71
N ALA A 241 22.04 7.23 7.74
CA ALA A 241 22.35 8.00 6.55
C ALA A 241 21.92 9.48 6.67
N GLU A 242 21.46 9.91 7.85
CA GLU A 242 21.07 11.29 8.15
C GLU A 242 20.03 11.85 7.17
N PHE A 243 18.97 11.07 6.90
CA PHE A 243 17.87 11.51 6.04
C PHE A 243 17.24 12.78 6.61
N LYS A 244 17.04 13.76 5.74
CA LYS A 244 16.41 15.02 6.13
C LYS A 244 14.89 14.82 6.25
N PRO A 245 14.20 15.53 7.16
CA PRO A 245 12.74 15.54 7.14
C PRO A 245 12.25 16.07 5.79
N GLU A 246 11.10 15.57 5.34
CA GLU A 246 10.42 16.13 4.18
C GLU A 246 10.10 17.61 4.43
N ASP A 247 10.64 18.51 3.62
CA ASP A 247 10.31 19.95 3.71
C ASP A 247 8.81 20.12 3.45
N ASP A 248 8.10 20.84 4.32
CA ASP A 248 6.68 21.20 4.23
C ASP A 248 6.35 22.08 3.01
N LYS A 249 6.66 21.64 1.78
CA LYS A 249 6.32 22.35 0.53
C LYS A 249 4.81 22.43 0.31
N LYS A 250 4.01 21.63 1.02
CA LYS A 250 2.55 21.77 1.09
C LYS A 250 2.09 23.07 1.76
N SER A 251 2.92 23.67 2.62
CA SER A 251 2.57 24.92 3.31
C SER A 251 2.75 26.17 2.44
N GLU A 252 3.70 26.16 1.49
CA GLU A 252 3.90 27.25 0.54
C GLU A 252 2.86 27.23 -0.59
N GLN A 253 2.52 26.05 -1.11
CA GLN A 253 1.51 25.94 -2.17
C GLN A 253 0.11 26.37 -1.68
N LYS A 254 -0.28 25.99 -0.45
CA LYS A 254 -1.54 26.47 0.17
C LYS A 254 -1.56 27.98 0.37
N LYS A 255 -0.43 28.60 0.73
CA LYS A 255 -0.35 30.07 0.91
C LYS A 255 -0.45 30.81 -0.43
N ILE A 256 0.17 30.28 -1.49
CA ILE A 256 0.12 30.85 -2.83
C ILE A 256 -1.30 30.74 -3.40
N ASP A 257 -1.96 29.58 -3.27
CA ASP A 257 -3.32 29.38 -3.78
C ASP A 257 -4.34 30.25 -3.02
N ASP A 258 -4.18 30.41 -1.70
CA ASP A 258 -5.07 31.21 -0.87
C ASP A 258 -4.88 32.73 -1.08
N GLN A 259 -3.64 33.19 -1.34
CA GLN A 259 -3.38 34.57 -1.80
C GLN A 259 -3.88 34.84 -3.21
N THR A 260 -3.73 33.88 -4.12
CA THR A 260 -4.20 34.00 -5.51
C THR A 260 -5.73 34.08 -5.55
N MET A 261 -6.42 33.24 -4.76
CA MET A 261 -7.88 33.29 -4.63
C MET A 261 -8.39 34.57 -3.97
N LYS A 262 -7.67 35.13 -2.98
CA LYS A 262 -8.01 36.44 -2.40
C LYS A 262 -7.80 37.59 -3.39
N SER A 263 -6.76 37.52 -4.22
CA SER A 263 -6.49 38.51 -5.28
C SER A 263 -7.57 38.48 -6.38
N LEU A 264 -7.95 37.28 -6.84
CA LEU A 264 -9.01 37.08 -7.83
C LEU A 264 -10.34 37.63 -7.35
N LYS A 265 -10.78 37.26 -6.14
CA LYS A 265 -12.03 37.79 -5.54
C LYS A 265 -12.01 39.31 -5.39
N ARG A 266 -10.86 39.91 -5.06
CA ARG A 266 -10.72 41.37 -4.95
C ARG A 266 -10.80 42.05 -6.32
N SER A 267 -10.20 41.46 -7.35
CA SER A 267 -10.28 41.99 -8.73
C SER A 267 -11.71 41.90 -9.29
N GLU A 268 -12.42 40.82 -9.02
CA GLU A 268 -13.80 40.60 -9.45
C GLU A 268 -14.77 41.57 -8.76
N PHE A 269 -14.58 41.81 -7.45
CA PHE A 269 -15.33 42.82 -6.71
C PHE A 269 -15.11 44.24 -7.26
N VAL A 270 -13.87 44.60 -7.59
CA VAL A 270 -13.54 45.92 -8.17
C VAL A 270 -14.15 46.06 -9.57
N MET A 271 -14.08 45.00 -10.40
CA MET A 271 -14.65 45.01 -11.75
C MET A 271 -16.18 45.18 -11.70
N ASN A 272 -16.86 44.42 -10.84
CA ASN A 272 -18.31 44.52 -10.69
C ASN A 272 -18.75 45.89 -10.17
N LYS A 273 -17.98 46.50 -9.26
CA LYS A 273 -18.26 47.86 -8.78
C LYS A 273 -18.11 48.91 -9.89
N SER A 274 -17.09 48.80 -10.72
CA SER A 274 -16.88 49.69 -11.88
C SER A 274 -17.98 49.54 -12.93
N ILE A 275 -18.43 48.31 -13.19
CA ILE A 275 -19.54 48.03 -14.12
C ILE A 275 -20.84 48.67 -13.61
N LEU A 276 -21.16 48.52 -12.32
CA LEU A 276 -22.35 49.16 -11.73
C LEU A 276 -22.30 50.69 -11.80
N GLN A 277 -21.13 51.29 -11.62
CA GLN A 277 -20.95 52.75 -11.76
C GLN A 277 -21.12 53.23 -13.22
N LEU A 278 -20.70 52.43 -14.21
CA LEU A 278 -20.94 52.74 -15.61
C LEU A 278 -22.44 52.68 -15.95
N PHE A 279 -23.15 51.65 -15.46
CA PHE A 279 -24.59 51.54 -15.66
C PHE A 279 -25.37 52.68 -15.00
N SER A 280 -25.01 53.09 -13.77
CA SER A 280 -25.67 54.22 -13.11
C SER A 280 -25.49 55.53 -13.88
N HIS A 281 -24.29 55.76 -14.43
CA HIS A 281 -24.04 56.97 -15.24
C HIS A 281 -24.76 56.94 -16.59
N GLN A 282 -25.02 55.76 -17.15
CA GLN A 282 -25.74 55.62 -18.41
C GLN A 282 -27.25 55.82 -18.23
N THR A 283 -27.81 55.40 -17.09
CA THR A 283 -29.22 55.65 -16.74
C THR A 283 -29.52 57.11 -16.43
N GLU A 284 -28.56 57.86 -15.88
CA GLU A 284 -28.72 59.31 -15.67
C GLU A 284 -28.68 60.10 -16.98
N LYS A 285 -27.92 59.64 -17.99
CA LYS A 285 -27.85 60.30 -19.30
C LYS A 285 -29.07 60.05 -20.18
N THR A 286 -29.76 58.92 -20.05
CA THR A 286 -30.99 58.63 -20.82
C THR A 286 -32.24 59.32 -20.25
N SER A 287 -32.24 59.73 -18.98
CA SER A 287 -33.33 60.52 -18.39
C SER A 287 -33.31 62.00 -18.81
N LEU A 288 -32.22 62.48 -19.42
CA LEU A 288 -32.06 63.88 -19.84
C LEU A 288 -32.43 64.15 -21.33
N PHE A 289 -32.76 63.11 -22.10
CA PHE A 289 -33.14 63.22 -23.52
C PHE A 289 -34.58 62.74 -23.84
N GLY A 290 -35.39 62.49 -22.82
CA GLY A 290 -36.81 62.14 -22.96
C GLY A 290 -37.73 63.30 -22.61
N HIS A 291 -37.68 64.40 -23.36
CA HIS A 291 -38.76 65.37 -23.47
C HIS A 291 -38.79 66.00 -24.85
#